data_AF-A0AA42ZU22-F1
#
_entry.id   AF-A0AA42ZU22-F1
#
_cell.length_a   1.000
_cell.length_b   1.000
_cell.length_c   1.000
_cell.angle_alpha   90.00
_cell.angle_beta   90.00
_cell.angle_gamma   90.00
#
_symmetry.space_group_name_H-M   'P 1'
#
loop_
_entity.id
_entity.type
_entity.pdbx_description
1 polymer ?
#
loop_
_entity_poly.entity_id
_entity_poly.type
_entity_poly.pdbx_seq_one_letter_code
_entity_poly.pdbx_strand_id
1 'polypeptide(L)'
;MLLENPGKDAATAGGRSGSIDDEDLLLFLVSLLTLTVFAGLFVLRFLDDNRLTSWQWVFDGTDLRLVFLSLVVGVFFAQAFSRATLRWSNPAIWLFVSSFAVAGFFWRLPEVNIDASRYFIQAKSLEQFGVGYFLEEWGGDIGAWTDLPLVPFLYGLVLSLFGEVRTAIQAFTTLLFSGTVVLTYLIGRTLWNETVGCCAAVLLLGMPYLLTQVPLMLSDVPAMFFLTLAVYATIGTVRHGGARFLVLAPVAITLAMLSKYSNWMLLSVVPVIFLTHLDLGLKVLVRRAAVVSLGAALLAGGLIL
;
A
#
# COMPACT_ATOMS: atom_id res chain seq x y z
N MET A 1 -11.49 -20.13 -43.34
CA MET A 1 -11.14 -18.84 -43.96
C MET A 1 -10.11 -18.20 -43.05
N LEU A 2 -8.85 -18.50 -43.35
CA LEU A 2 -7.65 -18.10 -42.62
C LEU A 2 -7.33 -16.67 -43.03
N LEU A 3 -7.27 -15.76 -42.07
CA LEU A 3 -6.68 -14.43 -42.27
C LEU A 3 -5.30 -14.46 -41.63
N GLU A 4 -4.30 -14.80 -42.44
CA GLU A 4 -2.91 -14.46 -42.19
C GLU A 4 -2.78 -12.94 -42.10
N ASN A 5 -2.02 -12.48 -41.10
CA ASN A 5 -1.80 -11.06 -40.84
C ASN A 5 -0.34 -10.75 -41.22
N PRO A 6 -0.06 -10.26 -42.44
CA PRO A 6 1.29 -9.99 -42.90
C PRO A 6 1.65 -8.56 -42.48
N GLY A 7 2.32 -8.41 -41.34
CA GLY A 7 2.70 -7.07 -40.88
C GLY A 7 3.43 -7.00 -39.54
N LYS A 8 4.27 -7.99 -39.20
CA LYS A 8 4.99 -8.01 -37.91
C LYS A 8 6.52 -8.13 -38.00
N ASP A 9 7.10 -7.87 -39.17
CA ASP A 9 8.55 -8.02 -39.42
C ASP A 9 9.23 -6.70 -39.83
N ALA A 10 9.12 -5.66 -39.01
CA ALA A 10 9.94 -4.45 -39.15
C ALA A 10 10.20 -3.76 -37.80
N ALA A 11 10.81 -4.48 -36.86
CA ALA A 11 11.35 -3.89 -35.64
C ALA A 11 12.48 -4.75 -35.07
N THR A 12 13.60 -4.85 -35.78
CA THR A 12 14.83 -5.41 -35.24
C THR A 12 16.01 -4.46 -35.45
N ALA A 13 16.72 -4.24 -34.34
CA ALA A 13 18.12 -3.83 -34.25
C ALA A 13 18.48 -2.36 -34.53
N GLY A 14 17.76 -1.42 -33.92
CA GLY A 14 18.36 -0.15 -33.51
C GLY A 14 19.18 -0.37 -32.22
N GLY A 15 20.47 -0.68 -32.37
CA GLY A 15 21.37 -0.99 -31.26
C GLY A 15 21.42 0.14 -30.22
N ARG A 16 20.97 -0.16 -29.00
CA ARG A 16 21.39 0.58 -27.80
C ARG A 16 22.79 0.12 -27.44
N SER A 17 23.80 0.65 -28.14
CA SER A 17 25.19 0.59 -27.68
C SER A 17 25.42 1.66 -26.61
N GLY A 18 24.61 1.67 -25.56
CA GLY A 18 25.07 2.29 -24.31
C GLY A 18 26.26 1.45 -23.88
N SER A 19 27.44 2.07 -23.75
CA SER A 19 28.57 1.33 -23.20
C SER A 19 28.18 0.92 -21.78
N ILE A 20 28.61 -0.26 -21.33
CA ILE A 20 28.35 -0.75 -19.96
C ILE A 20 28.78 0.32 -18.93
N ASP A 21 29.78 1.13 -19.29
CA ASP A 21 30.29 2.25 -18.50
C ASP A 21 29.26 3.38 -18.29
N ASP A 22 28.36 3.63 -19.26
CA ASP A 22 27.35 4.69 -19.15
C ASP A 22 26.23 4.32 -18.15
N GLU A 23 25.81 3.06 -18.13
CA GLU A 23 24.79 2.58 -17.19
C GLU A 23 25.32 2.50 -15.75
N ASP A 24 26.56 2.04 -15.57
CA ASP A 24 27.23 2.03 -14.28
C ASP A 24 27.46 3.45 -13.75
N LEU A 25 27.84 4.39 -14.63
CA LEU A 25 27.96 5.80 -14.29
C LEU A 25 26.62 6.39 -13.85
N LEU A 26 25.53 6.12 -14.59
CA LEU A 26 24.20 6.60 -14.22
C LEU A 26 23.75 6.05 -12.87
N LEU A 27 23.93 4.76 -12.62
CA LEU A 27 23.58 4.13 -11.34
C LEU A 27 24.38 4.74 -10.18
N PHE A 28 25.66 5.00 -10.39
CA PHE A 28 26.51 5.69 -9.42
C PHE A 28 26.04 7.11 -9.15
N LEU A 29 25.72 7.88 -10.19
CA LEU A 29 25.18 9.24 -10.04
C LEU A 29 23.85 9.26 -9.28
N VAL A 30 22.93 8.34 -9.60
CA VAL A 30 21.65 8.19 -8.88
C VAL A 30 21.89 7.82 -7.41
N SER A 31 22.86 6.95 -7.14
CA SER A 31 23.24 6.56 -5.78
C SER A 31 23.81 7.74 -4.98
N LEU A 32 24.59 8.61 -5.62
CA LEU A 32 25.08 9.85 -5.00
C LEU A 32 23.95 10.83 -4.67
N LEU A 33 22.84 10.82 -5.42
CA LEU A 33 21.68 11.66 -5.10
C LEU A 33 21.12 11.37 -3.70
N THR A 34 21.18 10.13 -3.21
CA THR A 34 20.74 9.81 -1.84
C THR A 34 21.55 10.59 -0.80
N LEU A 35 22.87 10.68 -0.98
CA LEU A 35 23.75 11.40 -0.07
C LEU A 35 23.59 12.91 -0.20
N THR A 36 23.50 13.43 -1.43
CA THR A 36 23.39 14.88 -1.65
C THR A 36 22.01 15.41 -1.26
N VAL A 37 20.92 14.66 -1.48
CA VAL A 37 19.59 15.02 -1.01
C VAL A 37 19.56 15.06 0.51
N PHE A 38 20.11 14.04 1.20
CA PHE A 38 20.19 14.07 2.66
C PHE A 38 21.00 15.27 3.16
N ALA A 39 22.18 15.52 2.57
CA ALA A 39 23.00 16.67 2.91
C ALA A 39 22.27 18.00 2.69
N GLY A 40 21.56 18.13 1.56
CA GLY A 40 20.75 19.29 1.23
C GLY A 40 19.63 19.53 2.24
N LEU A 41 18.83 18.49 2.55
CA LEU A 41 17.78 18.54 3.55
C LEU A 41 18.34 18.89 4.94
N PHE A 42 19.49 18.33 5.30
CA PHE A 42 20.15 18.64 6.55
C PHE A 42 20.61 20.10 6.61
N VAL A 43 21.28 20.62 5.58
CA VAL A 43 21.73 22.03 5.53
C VAL A 43 20.55 22.99 5.53
N LEU A 44 19.49 22.67 4.80
CA LEU A 44 18.29 23.49 4.66
C LEU A 44 17.25 23.25 5.76
N ARG A 45 17.55 22.45 6.80
CA ARG A 45 16.61 22.10 7.86
C ARG A 45 16.05 23.31 8.64
N PHE A 46 16.73 24.45 8.61
CA PHE A 46 16.25 25.69 9.22
C PHE A 46 15.03 26.28 8.49
N LEU A 47 14.75 25.82 7.26
CA LEU A 47 13.55 26.17 6.51
C LEU A 47 12.34 25.30 6.91
N ASP A 48 12.52 24.29 7.75
CA ASP A 48 11.44 23.43 8.22
C ASP A 48 10.61 24.13 9.33
N ASP A 49 9.37 24.50 8.99
CA ASP A 49 8.35 25.09 9.89
C ASP A 49 7.44 24.01 10.51
N ASN A 50 7.88 22.75 10.60
CA ASN A 50 7.09 21.75 11.32
C ASN A 50 7.06 22.05 12.83
N ARG A 51 5.90 22.52 13.31
CA ARG A 51 5.67 22.86 14.73
C ARG A 51 5.60 21.65 15.67
N LEU A 52 5.31 20.46 15.15
CA LEU A 52 5.22 19.23 15.95
C LEU A 52 6.58 18.55 16.12
N THR A 53 7.34 18.40 15.03
CA THR A 53 8.65 17.77 15.03
C THR A 53 9.45 18.31 13.85
N SER A 54 10.24 19.35 14.09
CA SER A 54 11.12 19.90 13.05
C SER A 54 12.35 19.02 12.86
N TRP A 55 12.88 19.00 11.63
CA TRP A 55 14.18 18.41 11.32
C TRP A 55 15.30 18.98 12.18
N GLN A 56 15.19 20.24 12.60
CA GLN A 56 16.15 20.85 13.51
C GLN A 56 16.17 20.14 14.86
N TRP A 57 15.01 19.77 15.40
CA TRP A 57 14.91 19.02 16.65
C TRP A 57 15.33 17.57 16.50
N VAL A 58 14.96 16.91 15.40
CA VAL A 58 15.32 15.50 15.15
C VAL A 58 16.83 15.30 15.14
N PHE A 59 17.57 16.23 14.56
CA PHE A 59 19.03 16.13 14.49
C PHE A 59 19.76 16.85 15.62
N ASP A 60 19.04 17.43 16.58
CA ASP A 60 19.68 18.02 17.76
C ASP A 60 20.30 16.90 18.62
N GLY A 61 21.59 17.02 18.91
CA GLY A 61 22.35 15.96 19.60
C GLY A 61 22.58 14.66 18.82
N THR A 62 22.17 14.56 17.55
CA THR A 62 22.43 13.36 16.72
C THR A 62 23.82 13.41 16.11
N ASP A 63 24.59 12.31 16.20
CA ASP A 63 25.87 12.18 15.50
C ASP A 63 25.66 11.97 14.00
N LEU A 64 25.79 13.05 13.24
CA LEU A 64 25.65 13.07 11.79
C LEU A 64 26.62 12.13 11.09
N ARG A 65 27.80 11.88 11.67
CA ARG A 65 28.80 11.00 11.05
C ARG A 65 28.26 9.58 10.94
N LEU A 66 27.56 9.12 11.98
CA LEU A 66 26.92 7.80 11.99
C LEU A 66 25.78 7.73 10.97
N VAL A 67 24.99 8.79 10.84
CA VAL A 67 23.89 8.83 9.85
C VAL A 67 24.45 8.77 8.43
N PHE A 68 25.44 9.62 8.10
CA PHE A 68 26.10 9.61 6.80
C PHE A 68 26.79 8.27 6.51
N LEU A 69 27.51 7.71 7.48
CA LEU A 69 28.15 6.40 7.32
C LEU A 69 27.12 5.30 7.04
N SER A 70 25.99 5.33 7.75
CA SER A 70 24.89 4.38 7.53
C SER A 70 24.29 4.52 6.13
N LEU A 71 24.14 5.75 5.62
CA LEU A 71 23.68 5.98 4.25
C LEU A 71 24.69 5.48 3.21
N VAL A 72 26.00 5.72 3.40
CA VAL A 72 27.05 5.23 2.50
C VAL A 72 27.05 3.70 2.47
N VAL A 73 26.99 3.06 3.64
CA VAL A 73 26.91 1.60 3.74
C VAL A 73 25.62 1.08 3.09
N GLY A 74 24.49 1.76 3.29
CA GLY A 74 23.21 1.42 2.65
C GLY A 74 23.26 1.52 1.12
N VAL A 75 23.88 2.58 0.58
CA VAL A 75 24.09 2.75 -0.86
C VAL A 75 24.98 1.64 -1.43
N PHE A 76 26.07 1.31 -0.72
CA PHE A 76 26.96 0.21 -1.14
C PHE A 76 26.20 -1.12 -1.21
N PHE A 77 25.39 -1.44 -0.20
CA PHE A 77 24.55 -2.64 -0.24
C PHE A 77 23.50 -2.58 -1.34
N ALA A 78 22.84 -1.44 -1.56
CA ALA A 78 21.88 -1.28 -2.64
C ALA A 78 22.51 -1.53 -4.01
N GLN A 79 23.74 -1.06 -4.24
CA GLN A 79 24.49 -1.32 -5.46
C GLN A 79 24.93 -2.79 -5.59
N ALA A 80 25.33 -3.43 -4.49
CA ALA A 80 25.64 -4.86 -4.49
C ALA A 80 24.39 -5.70 -4.82
N PHE A 81 23.24 -5.36 -4.25
CA PHE A 81 21.98 -6.06 -4.47
C PHE A 81 21.36 -5.77 -5.84
N SER A 82 21.57 -4.58 -6.43
CA SER A 82 21.05 -4.28 -7.78
C SER A 82 21.70 -5.15 -8.86
N ARG A 83 22.92 -5.63 -8.62
CA ARG A 83 23.64 -6.55 -9.51
C ARG A 83 23.26 -8.02 -9.28
N ALA A 84 22.57 -8.34 -8.19
CA ALA A 84 22.16 -9.69 -7.88
C ALA A 84 20.94 -10.09 -8.72
N THR A 85 21.11 -11.06 -9.63
CA THR A 85 19.98 -11.67 -10.34
C THR A 85 19.31 -12.68 -9.42
N LEU A 86 18.28 -12.28 -8.70
CA LEU A 86 17.49 -13.22 -7.93
C LEU A 86 16.45 -13.87 -8.86
N ARG A 87 16.47 -15.20 -8.96
CA ARG A 87 15.41 -15.99 -9.59
C ARG A 87 14.43 -16.45 -8.51
N TRP A 88 13.27 -15.82 -8.46
CA TRP A 88 12.24 -16.11 -7.46
C TRP A 88 11.22 -17.05 -8.11
N SER A 89 11.13 -18.30 -7.64
CA SER A 89 10.14 -19.26 -8.15
C SER A 89 8.69 -18.87 -7.81
N ASN A 90 8.50 -18.05 -6.77
CA ASN A 90 7.22 -17.48 -6.39
C ASN A 90 7.40 -16.11 -5.72
N PRO A 91 7.45 -15.01 -6.48
CA PRO A 91 7.71 -13.70 -5.92
C PRO A 91 6.70 -13.27 -4.85
N ALA A 92 5.43 -13.64 -5.01
CA ALA A 92 4.38 -13.26 -4.07
C ALA A 92 4.63 -13.80 -2.65
N ILE A 93 5.03 -15.08 -2.52
CA ILE A 93 5.31 -15.68 -1.20
C ILE A 93 6.51 -15.00 -0.56
N TRP A 94 7.59 -14.82 -1.31
CA TRP A 94 8.81 -14.20 -0.77
C TRP A 94 8.59 -12.73 -0.42
N LEU A 95 7.84 -11.97 -1.24
CA LEU A 95 7.44 -10.60 -0.92
C LEU A 95 6.60 -10.55 0.35
N PHE A 96 5.66 -11.47 0.52
CA PHE A 96 4.87 -11.57 1.74
C PHE A 96 5.74 -11.87 2.97
N VAL A 97 6.59 -12.89 2.91
CA VAL A 97 7.43 -13.30 4.05
C VAL A 97 8.47 -12.22 4.38
N SER A 98 9.11 -11.63 3.38
CA SER A 98 10.10 -10.58 3.59
C SER A 98 9.46 -9.31 4.14
N SER A 99 8.32 -8.87 3.62
CA SER A 99 7.59 -7.71 4.14
C SER A 99 7.14 -7.91 5.58
N PHE A 100 6.61 -9.09 5.90
CA PHE A 100 6.23 -9.45 7.26
C PHE A 100 7.44 -9.43 8.20
N ALA A 101 8.55 -10.05 7.80
CA ALA A 101 9.77 -10.10 8.61
C ALA A 101 10.36 -8.70 8.83
N VAL A 102 10.43 -7.87 7.80
CA VAL A 102 10.94 -6.48 7.88
C VAL A 102 10.08 -5.65 8.81
N ALA A 103 8.76 -5.65 8.64
CA ALA A 103 7.84 -4.94 9.52
C ALA A 103 7.88 -5.47 10.97
N GLY A 104 8.12 -6.76 11.17
CA GLY A 104 8.31 -7.40 12.47
C GLY A 104 9.42 -6.77 13.31
N PHE A 105 10.51 -6.28 12.70
CA PHE A 105 11.57 -5.57 13.42
C PHE A 105 11.08 -4.27 14.09
N PHE A 106 10.02 -3.65 13.56
CA PHE A 106 9.47 -2.40 14.06
C PHE A 106 8.44 -2.59 15.18
N TRP A 107 8.06 -3.82 15.54
CA TRP A 107 7.08 -4.07 16.60
C TRP A 107 7.50 -3.55 17.98
N ARG A 108 8.82 -3.36 18.19
CA ARG A 108 9.37 -2.78 19.42
C ARG A 108 9.22 -1.27 19.50
N LEU A 109 8.84 -0.59 18.41
CA LEU A 109 8.61 0.85 18.46
C LEU A 109 7.46 1.17 19.43
N PRO A 110 7.60 2.20 20.29
CA PRO A 110 6.53 2.60 21.19
C PRO A 110 5.34 3.21 20.44
N GLU A 111 4.14 3.02 20.97
CA GLU A 111 2.92 3.64 20.46
C GLU A 111 2.82 5.07 21.01
N VAL A 112 3.30 6.06 20.26
CA VAL A 112 3.31 7.47 20.72
C VAL A 112 2.18 8.30 20.10
N ASN A 113 1.45 7.74 19.12
CA ASN A 113 0.40 8.46 18.42
C ASN A 113 -0.90 8.48 19.25
N ILE A 114 -1.43 9.69 19.49
CA ILE A 114 -2.68 9.92 20.22
C ILE A 114 -3.87 9.22 19.53
N ASP A 115 -3.85 9.12 18.20
CA ASP A 115 -4.89 8.45 17.42
C ASP A 115 -5.05 6.97 17.80
N ALA A 116 -3.97 6.32 18.26
CA ALA A 116 -4.03 4.93 18.70
C ALA A 116 -4.96 4.76 19.90
N SER A 117 -5.02 5.73 20.81
CA SER A 117 -5.95 5.67 21.95
C SER A 117 -7.41 5.78 21.51
N ARG A 118 -7.70 6.59 20.50
CA ARG A 118 -9.03 6.72 19.88
C ARG A 118 -9.46 5.40 19.22
N TYR A 119 -8.59 4.82 18.38
CA TYR A 119 -8.87 3.53 17.75
C TYR A 119 -9.01 2.40 18.76
N PHE A 120 -8.23 2.43 19.84
CA PHE A 120 -8.33 1.46 20.92
C PHE A 120 -9.67 1.55 21.64
N ILE A 121 -10.13 2.75 22.02
CA ILE A 121 -11.43 2.94 22.70
C ILE A 121 -12.58 2.45 21.80
N GLN A 122 -12.59 2.82 20.52
CA GLN A 122 -13.61 2.37 19.58
C GLN A 122 -13.60 0.85 19.40
N ALA A 123 -12.42 0.24 19.26
CA ALA A 123 -12.27 -1.21 19.18
C ALA A 123 -12.71 -1.92 20.47
N LYS A 124 -12.45 -1.30 21.63
CA LYS A 124 -12.82 -1.82 22.95
C LYS A 124 -14.33 -1.90 23.12
N SER A 125 -15.09 -0.96 22.57
CA SER A 125 -16.56 -1.03 22.57
C SER A 125 -17.08 -2.30 21.90
N LEU A 126 -16.48 -2.73 20.77
CA LEU A 126 -16.85 -4.01 20.15
C LEU A 126 -16.49 -5.20 21.04
N GLU A 127 -15.30 -5.17 21.63
CA GLU A 127 -14.83 -6.29 22.45
C GLU A 127 -15.68 -6.49 23.71
N GLN A 128 -16.12 -5.39 24.35
CA GLN A 128 -16.90 -5.44 25.59
C GLN A 128 -18.39 -5.68 25.35
N PHE A 129 -18.98 -5.04 24.34
CA PHE A 129 -20.43 -5.00 24.13
C PHE A 129 -20.90 -5.81 22.92
N GLY A 130 -19.96 -6.30 22.10
CA GLY A 130 -20.23 -7.15 20.94
C GLY A 130 -20.52 -6.38 19.66
N VAL A 131 -20.65 -7.15 18.57
CA VAL A 131 -20.86 -6.64 17.20
C VAL A 131 -22.17 -5.85 17.06
N GLY A 132 -23.25 -6.30 17.71
CA GLY A 132 -24.56 -5.64 17.62
C GLY A 132 -24.52 -4.22 18.17
N TYR A 133 -24.06 -4.06 19.42
CA TYR A 133 -23.89 -2.76 20.05
C TYR A 133 -22.93 -1.86 19.24
N PHE A 134 -21.82 -2.41 18.75
CA PHE A 134 -20.86 -1.63 17.97
C PHE A 134 -21.48 -1.00 16.72
N LEU A 135 -22.33 -1.75 16.00
CA LEU A 135 -22.97 -1.25 14.79
C LEU A 135 -24.10 -0.27 15.10
N GLU A 136 -24.89 -0.53 16.15
CA GLU A 136 -26.01 0.32 16.55
C GLU A 136 -25.54 1.68 17.09
N GLU A 137 -24.45 1.68 17.87
CA GLU A 137 -23.95 2.88 18.54
C GLU A 137 -22.82 3.61 17.80
N TRP A 138 -22.49 3.18 16.57
CA TRP A 138 -21.47 3.84 15.76
C TRP A 138 -21.88 5.27 15.40
N GLY A 139 -21.12 6.26 15.87
CA GLY A 139 -21.47 7.68 15.72
C GLY A 139 -22.45 8.22 16.77
N GLY A 140 -23.01 7.35 17.61
CA GLY A 140 -23.75 7.66 18.83
C GLY A 140 -22.81 7.63 20.04
N ASP A 141 -22.98 6.64 20.92
CA ASP A 141 -22.09 6.44 22.08
C ASP A 141 -20.63 6.17 21.66
N ILE A 142 -20.41 5.56 20.49
CA ILE A 142 -19.07 5.36 19.92
C ILE A 142 -18.73 6.58 19.04
N GLY A 143 -18.00 7.53 19.62
CA GLY A 143 -17.62 8.77 18.95
C GLY A 143 -16.86 8.56 17.63
N ALA A 144 -17.56 8.82 16.51
CA ALA A 144 -17.02 8.77 15.16
C ALA A 144 -16.61 10.19 14.71
N TRP A 145 -15.44 10.66 15.15
CA TRP A 145 -14.98 12.02 14.81
C TRP A 145 -14.73 12.18 13.31
N THR A 146 -13.70 11.52 12.80
CA THR A 146 -13.39 11.40 11.36
C THR A 146 -13.14 9.95 10.96
N ASP A 147 -13.26 9.02 11.92
CA ASP A 147 -13.04 7.60 11.68
C ASP A 147 -14.28 6.97 11.04
N LEU A 148 -14.03 5.86 10.36
CA LEU A 148 -15.06 5.03 9.75
C LEU A 148 -15.02 3.63 10.40
N PRO A 149 -16.15 2.91 10.43
CA PRO A 149 -16.35 1.81 11.36
C PRO A 149 -15.46 0.60 11.09
N LEU A 150 -14.97 0.40 9.87
CA LEU A 150 -14.33 -0.86 9.49
C LEU A 150 -13.05 -1.13 10.27
N VAL A 151 -12.16 -0.14 10.41
CA VAL A 151 -10.87 -0.39 11.06
C VAL A 151 -11.04 -0.67 12.55
N PRO A 152 -11.77 0.15 13.33
CA PRO A 152 -12.04 -0.15 14.73
C PRO A 152 -12.80 -1.46 14.91
N PHE A 153 -13.73 -1.79 14.01
CA PHE A 153 -14.41 -3.08 14.00
C PHE A 153 -13.42 -4.24 13.89
N LEU A 154 -12.50 -4.19 12.93
CA LEU A 154 -11.50 -5.23 12.73
C LEU A 154 -10.55 -5.35 13.93
N TYR A 155 -10.11 -4.22 14.49
CA TYR A 155 -9.33 -4.23 15.72
C TYR A 155 -10.11 -4.82 16.90
N GLY A 156 -11.38 -4.46 17.06
CA GLY A 156 -12.25 -5.02 18.08
C GLY A 156 -12.35 -6.55 17.97
N LEU A 157 -12.50 -7.08 16.75
CA LEU A 157 -12.49 -8.53 16.51
C LEU A 157 -11.16 -9.18 16.91
N VAL A 158 -10.04 -8.54 16.61
CA VAL A 158 -8.71 -9.03 17.04
C VAL A 158 -8.62 -9.04 18.57
N LEU A 159 -9.09 -7.99 19.25
CA LEU A 159 -9.13 -7.93 20.71
C LEU A 159 -10.05 -8.99 21.32
N SER A 160 -11.24 -9.24 20.73
CA SER A 160 -12.15 -10.29 21.19
C SER A 160 -11.56 -11.69 21.06
N LEU A 161 -10.75 -11.95 20.02
CA LEU A 161 -10.20 -13.28 19.74
C LEU A 161 -8.91 -13.57 20.50
N PHE A 162 -8.05 -12.56 20.67
CA PHE A 162 -6.69 -12.73 21.22
C PHE A 162 -6.47 -12.01 22.56
N GLY A 163 -7.45 -11.23 23.02
CA GLY A 163 -7.35 -10.36 24.18
C GLY A 163 -6.67 -9.02 23.87
N GLU A 164 -6.47 -8.20 24.91
CA GLU A 164 -5.83 -6.89 24.84
C GLU A 164 -4.30 -6.96 24.71
N VAL A 165 -3.83 -7.68 23.69
CA VAL A 165 -2.41 -7.87 23.44
C VAL A 165 -1.96 -7.09 22.21
N ARG A 166 -1.05 -6.13 22.44
CA ARG A 166 -0.49 -5.26 21.38
C ARG A 166 0.08 -6.06 20.20
N THR A 167 0.73 -7.18 20.49
CA THR A 167 1.33 -8.05 19.46
C THR A 167 0.31 -8.64 18.50
N ALA A 168 -0.95 -8.86 18.90
CA ALA A 168 -1.99 -9.33 17.98
C ALA A 168 -2.40 -8.25 16.99
N ILE A 169 -2.55 -7.00 17.45
CA ILE A 169 -2.81 -5.85 16.57
C ILE A 169 -1.65 -5.64 15.61
N GLN A 170 -0.40 -5.68 16.09
CA GLN A 170 0.80 -5.57 15.26
C GLN A 170 0.92 -6.69 14.24
N ALA A 171 0.61 -7.94 14.63
CA ALA A 171 0.55 -9.06 13.71
C ALA A 171 -0.50 -8.82 12.62
N PHE A 172 -1.70 -8.41 13.00
CA PHE A 172 -2.79 -8.12 12.08
C PHE A 172 -2.44 -7.00 11.08
N THR A 173 -1.96 -5.84 11.54
CA THR A 173 -1.55 -4.75 10.64
C THR A 173 -0.38 -5.15 9.75
N THR A 174 0.56 -5.95 10.26
CA THR A 174 1.67 -6.49 9.47
C THR A 174 1.19 -7.47 8.38
N LEU A 175 0.18 -8.30 8.66
CA LEU A 175 -0.45 -9.16 7.65
C LEU A 175 -1.10 -8.33 6.55
N LEU A 176 -1.83 -7.26 6.90
CA LEU A 176 -2.44 -6.36 5.93
C LEU A 176 -1.39 -5.62 5.09
N PHE A 177 -0.33 -5.11 5.71
CA PHE A 177 0.78 -4.50 4.99
C PHE A 177 1.44 -5.47 4.01
N SER A 178 1.72 -6.70 4.45
CA SER A 178 2.31 -7.74 3.61
C SER A 178 1.38 -8.10 2.45
N GLY A 179 0.07 -8.12 2.71
CA GLY A 179 -0.97 -8.24 1.69
C GLY A 179 -0.93 -7.10 0.66
N THR A 180 -0.76 -5.86 1.10
CA THR A 180 -0.60 -4.70 0.19
C THR A 180 0.60 -4.85 -0.71
N VAL A 181 1.75 -5.28 -0.18
CA VAL A 181 2.98 -5.51 -0.97
C VAL A 181 2.73 -6.55 -2.07
N VAL A 182 2.05 -7.65 -1.73
CA VAL A 182 1.67 -8.68 -2.71
C VAL A 182 0.68 -8.14 -3.74
N LEU A 183 -0.33 -7.37 -3.33
CA LEU A 183 -1.30 -6.77 -4.24
C LEU A 183 -0.62 -5.79 -5.21
N THR A 184 0.32 -4.97 -4.74
CA THR A 184 1.14 -4.09 -5.57
C THR A 184 1.92 -4.88 -6.63
N TYR A 185 2.53 -6.00 -6.24
CA TYR A 185 3.16 -6.92 -7.18
C TYR A 185 2.16 -7.45 -8.22
N LEU A 186 1.00 -7.93 -7.78
CA LEU A 186 -0.02 -8.50 -8.66
C LEU A 186 -0.60 -7.46 -9.63
N ILE A 187 -0.79 -6.21 -9.18
CA ILE A 187 -1.22 -5.10 -10.04
C ILE A 187 -0.17 -4.84 -11.11
N GLY A 188 1.10 -4.63 -10.72
CA GLY A 188 2.18 -4.37 -11.68
C GLY A 188 2.39 -5.53 -12.66
N ARG A 189 2.30 -6.77 -12.17
CA ARG A 189 2.36 -7.99 -13.00
C ARG A 189 1.22 -8.06 -14.00
N THR A 190 -0.01 -7.72 -13.57
CA THR A 190 -1.20 -7.79 -14.42
C THR A 190 -1.16 -6.71 -15.49
N LEU A 191 -0.76 -5.50 -15.13
CA LEU A 191 -0.75 -4.34 -16.04
C LEU A 191 0.42 -4.38 -17.03
N TRP A 192 1.60 -4.80 -16.59
CA TRP A 192 2.80 -4.88 -17.42
C TRP A 192 3.37 -6.30 -17.44
N ASN A 193 4.24 -6.64 -16.49
CA ASN A 193 4.92 -7.92 -16.40
C ASN A 193 5.46 -8.18 -14.99
N GLU A 194 5.96 -9.39 -14.76
CA GLU A 194 6.46 -9.85 -13.47
C GLU A 194 7.56 -8.96 -12.89
N THR A 195 8.53 -8.55 -13.71
CA THR A 195 9.64 -7.68 -13.29
C THR A 195 9.13 -6.33 -12.77
N VAL A 196 8.22 -5.69 -13.51
CA VAL A 196 7.63 -4.40 -13.10
C VAL A 196 6.85 -4.55 -11.80
N GLY A 197 6.08 -5.63 -11.65
CA GLY A 197 5.39 -5.94 -10.39
C GLY A 197 6.36 -6.10 -9.21
N CYS A 198 7.45 -6.85 -9.40
CA CYS A 198 8.45 -7.06 -8.35
C CYS A 198 9.11 -5.73 -7.96
N CYS A 199 9.53 -4.93 -8.94
CA CYS A 199 10.12 -3.61 -8.68
C CYS A 199 9.15 -2.71 -7.91
N ALA A 200 7.87 -2.66 -8.31
CA ALA A 200 6.87 -1.84 -7.62
C ALA A 200 6.69 -2.26 -6.14
N ALA A 201 6.63 -3.56 -5.86
CA ALA A 201 6.50 -4.09 -4.51
C ALA A 201 7.74 -3.85 -3.64
N VAL A 202 8.94 -4.02 -4.22
CA VAL A 202 10.21 -3.72 -3.52
C VAL A 202 10.36 -2.23 -3.26
N LEU A 203 9.94 -1.35 -4.18
CA LEU A 203 9.92 0.09 -3.95
C LEU A 203 8.99 0.47 -2.80
N LEU A 204 7.82 -0.16 -2.69
CA LEU A 204 6.92 0.04 -1.55
C LEU A 204 7.57 -0.39 -0.23
N LEU A 205 8.28 -1.53 -0.23
CA LEU A 205 9.03 -1.99 0.94
C LEU A 205 10.21 -1.07 1.30
N GLY A 206 10.78 -0.41 0.30
CA GLY A 206 11.87 0.54 0.46
C GLY A 206 11.44 1.87 1.07
N MET A 207 10.15 2.10 1.37
CA MET A 207 9.66 3.34 1.98
C MET A 207 9.76 3.28 3.52
N PRO A 208 10.78 3.89 4.16
CA PRO A 208 11.04 3.67 5.59
C PRO A 208 9.93 4.24 6.47
N TYR A 209 9.35 5.38 6.07
CA TYR A 209 8.22 5.98 6.77
C TYR A 209 7.07 4.99 6.92
N LEU A 210 6.72 4.26 5.85
CA LEU A 210 5.64 3.29 5.88
C LEU A 210 5.92 2.21 6.92
N LEU A 211 7.13 1.65 6.94
CA LEU A 211 7.52 0.59 7.89
C LEU A 211 7.38 1.02 9.36
N THR A 212 7.63 2.30 9.67
CA THR A 212 7.42 2.83 11.04
C THR A 212 5.95 2.94 11.44
N GLN A 213 5.04 3.01 10.46
CA GLN A 213 3.59 3.11 10.69
C GLN A 213 2.91 1.73 10.79
N VAL A 214 3.49 0.69 10.19
CA VAL A 214 2.94 -0.68 10.20
C VAL A 214 2.57 -1.20 11.60
N PRO A 215 3.44 -1.10 12.63
CA PRO A 215 3.13 -1.66 13.95
C PRO A 215 2.17 -0.79 14.78
N LEU A 216 1.77 0.38 14.27
CA LEU A 216 0.90 1.30 14.99
C LEU A 216 -0.57 0.93 14.82
N MET A 217 -1.37 1.15 15.85
CA MET A 217 -2.82 0.91 15.84
C MET A 217 -3.54 2.07 15.15
N LEU A 218 -3.29 2.23 13.84
CA LEU A 218 -3.80 3.33 13.02
C LEU A 218 -4.68 2.81 11.87
N SER A 219 -5.46 3.71 11.25
CA SER A 219 -6.31 3.36 10.10
C SER A 219 -5.57 3.26 8.77
N ASP A 220 -4.38 3.86 8.66
CA ASP A 220 -3.66 4.02 7.40
C ASP A 220 -3.29 2.69 6.72
N VAL A 221 -2.75 1.74 7.47
CA VAL A 221 -2.29 0.46 6.91
C VAL A 221 -3.47 -0.41 6.44
N PRO A 222 -4.54 -0.61 7.24
CA PRO A 222 -5.76 -1.25 6.74
C PRO A 222 -6.40 -0.52 5.56
N ALA A 223 -6.48 0.82 5.60
CA ALA A 223 -7.08 1.61 4.53
C ALA A 223 -6.30 1.46 3.22
N MET A 224 -4.97 1.48 3.28
CA MET A 224 -4.09 1.24 2.14
C MET A 224 -4.31 -0.17 1.57
N PHE A 225 -4.44 -1.19 2.43
CA PHE A 225 -4.72 -2.56 1.99
C PHE A 225 -6.04 -2.66 1.23
N PHE A 226 -7.14 -2.18 1.82
CA PHE A 226 -8.46 -2.28 1.18
C PHE A 226 -8.55 -1.45 -0.11
N LEU A 227 -7.93 -0.26 -0.15
CA LEU A 227 -7.84 0.53 -1.38
C LEU A 227 -7.06 -0.22 -2.48
N THR A 228 -5.91 -0.80 -2.14
CA THR A 228 -5.10 -1.56 -3.10
C THR A 228 -5.84 -2.82 -3.59
N LEU A 229 -6.58 -3.47 -2.70
CA LEU A 229 -7.45 -4.60 -3.04
C LEU A 229 -8.58 -4.17 -3.98
N ALA A 230 -9.20 -3.01 -3.75
CA ALA A 230 -10.24 -2.45 -4.61
C ALA A 230 -9.71 -2.16 -6.02
N VAL A 231 -8.49 -1.58 -6.12
CA VAL A 231 -7.80 -1.35 -7.40
C VAL A 231 -7.54 -2.68 -8.11
N TYR A 232 -6.94 -3.66 -7.43
CA TYR A 232 -6.65 -4.96 -8.01
C TYR A 232 -7.91 -5.69 -8.49
N ALA A 233 -8.96 -5.72 -7.66
CA ALA A 233 -10.22 -6.37 -8.00
C ALA A 233 -10.95 -5.68 -9.16
N THR A 234 -10.85 -4.35 -9.25
CA THR A 234 -11.40 -3.56 -10.37
C THR A 234 -10.66 -3.89 -11.67
N ILE A 235 -9.33 -3.91 -11.66
CA ILE A 235 -8.51 -4.34 -12.82
C ILE A 235 -8.89 -5.77 -13.22
N GLY A 236 -9.04 -6.67 -12.25
CA GLY A 236 -9.50 -8.05 -12.48
C GLY A 236 -10.87 -8.11 -13.16
N THR A 237 -11.82 -7.31 -12.69
CA THR A 237 -13.17 -7.18 -13.27
C THR A 237 -13.12 -6.70 -14.70
N VAL A 238 -12.30 -5.68 -15.00
CA VAL A 238 -12.20 -5.08 -16.33
C VAL A 238 -11.51 -6.01 -17.31
N ARG A 239 -10.39 -6.64 -16.95
CA ARG A 239 -9.60 -7.46 -17.88
C ARG A 239 -10.13 -8.88 -18.05
N HIS A 240 -10.44 -9.56 -16.94
CA HIS A 240 -10.79 -10.98 -16.97
C HIS A 240 -12.30 -11.20 -16.87
N GLY A 241 -13.02 -10.25 -16.26
CA GLY A 241 -14.43 -10.44 -15.93
C GLY A 241 -14.62 -11.60 -14.95
N GLY A 242 -15.77 -12.27 -15.05
CA GLY A 242 -16.12 -13.42 -14.22
C GLY A 242 -16.76 -13.05 -12.87
N ALA A 243 -17.55 -13.98 -12.33
CA ALA A 243 -18.33 -13.76 -11.11
C ALA A 243 -17.46 -13.39 -9.90
N ARG A 244 -16.27 -14.01 -9.77
CA ARG A 244 -15.35 -13.75 -8.65
C ARG A 244 -14.97 -12.28 -8.54
N PHE A 245 -14.51 -11.66 -9.63
CA PHE A 245 -14.10 -10.25 -9.61
C PHE A 245 -15.29 -9.30 -9.56
N LEU A 246 -16.42 -9.66 -10.20
CA LEU A 246 -17.66 -8.88 -10.13
C LEU A 246 -18.22 -8.77 -8.72
N VAL A 247 -17.96 -9.74 -7.83
CA VAL A 247 -18.32 -9.67 -6.41
C VAL A 247 -17.19 -9.04 -5.59
N LEU A 248 -15.93 -9.41 -5.85
CA LEU A 248 -14.79 -8.93 -5.08
C LEU A 248 -14.59 -7.41 -5.20
N ALA A 249 -14.78 -6.83 -6.38
CA ALA A 249 -14.59 -5.40 -6.62
C ALA A 249 -15.55 -4.52 -5.79
N PRO A 250 -16.89 -4.68 -5.85
CA PRO A 250 -17.78 -3.86 -5.03
C PRO A 250 -17.54 -4.06 -3.53
N VAL A 251 -17.29 -5.28 -3.06
CA VAL A 251 -16.95 -5.55 -1.65
C VAL A 251 -15.68 -4.80 -1.24
N ALA A 252 -14.59 -4.91 -2.02
CA ALA A 252 -13.35 -4.24 -1.71
C ALA A 252 -13.46 -2.71 -1.77
N ILE A 253 -14.25 -2.16 -2.71
CA ILE A 253 -14.55 -0.73 -2.78
C ILE A 253 -15.28 -0.27 -1.52
N THR A 254 -16.33 -0.98 -1.10
CA THR A 254 -17.08 -0.64 0.12
C THR A 254 -16.18 -0.73 1.36
N LEU A 255 -15.34 -1.76 1.47
CA LEU A 255 -14.38 -1.88 2.56
C LEU A 255 -13.36 -0.72 2.56
N ALA A 256 -12.86 -0.33 1.37
CA ALA A 256 -11.98 0.82 1.25
C ALA A 256 -12.69 2.11 1.67
N MET A 257 -13.96 2.30 1.27
CA MET A 257 -14.77 3.44 1.67
C MET A 257 -14.99 3.50 3.17
N LEU A 258 -15.23 2.37 3.84
CA LEU A 258 -15.49 2.28 5.28
C LEU A 258 -14.22 2.26 6.15
N SER A 259 -13.04 2.24 5.53
CA SER A 259 -11.76 2.24 6.27
C SER A 259 -11.26 3.66 6.59
N LYS A 260 -11.37 4.60 5.63
CA LYS A 260 -10.92 5.99 5.79
C LYS A 260 -11.59 6.89 4.76
N TYR A 261 -12.10 8.05 5.17
CA TYR A 261 -12.81 8.97 4.27
C TYR A 261 -11.93 9.49 3.12
N SER A 262 -10.61 9.61 3.33
CA SER A 262 -9.65 9.98 2.27
C SER A 262 -9.67 9.00 1.09
N ASN A 263 -10.05 7.74 1.33
CA ASN A 263 -10.19 6.76 0.26
C ASN A 263 -11.32 7.10 -0.70
N TRP A 264 -12.33 7.88 -0.31
CA TRP A 264 -13.41 8.27 -1.22
C TRP A 264 -12.88 9.05 -2.41
N MET A 265 -11.94 9.97 -2.16
CA MET A 265 -11.25 10.70 -3.21
C MET A 265 -10.29 9.79 -3.99
N LEU A 266 -9.53 8.93 -3.30
CA LEU A 266 -8.57 8.02 -3.97
C LEU A 266 -9.26 6.97 -4.85
N LEU A 267 -10.50 6.59 -4.55
CA LEU A 267 -11.33 5.73 -5.37
C LEU A 267 -11.73 6.37 -6.72
N SER A 268 -11.43 7.65 -6.95
CA SER A 268 -11.47 8.24 -8.30
C SER A 268 -10.59 7.51 -9.31
N VAL A 269 -9.64 6.68 -8.88
CA VAL A 269 -8.89 5.77 -9.76
C VAL A 269 -9.79 4.71 -10.42
N VAL A 270 -10.91 4.32 -9.80
CA VAL A 270 -11.83 3.30 -10.34
C VAL A 270 -12.38 3.68 -11.71
N PRO A 271 -13.01 4.86 -11.92
CA PRO A 271 -13.44 5.26 -13.25
C PRO A 271 -12.28 5.41 -14.23
N VAL A 272 -11.09 5.83 -13.79
CA VAL A 272 -9.88 5.87 -14.65
C VAL A 272 -9.49 4.48 -15.14
N ILE A 273 -9.59 3.44 -14.30
CA ILE A 273 -9.34 2.05 -14.71
C ILE A 273 -10.33 1.62 -15.81
N PHE A 274 -11.61 1.98 -15.70
CA PHE A 274 -12.58 1.67 -16.76
C PHE A 274 -12.30 2.44 -18.06
N LEU A 275 -11.95 3.73 -17.97
CA LEU A 275 -11.66 4.58 -19.14
C LEU A 275 -10.38 4.16 -19.88
N THR A 276 -9.37 3.67 -19.17
CA THR A 276 -8.12 3.20 -19.78
C THR A 276 -8.25 1.88 -20.53
N HIS A 277 -9.38 1.18 -20.39
CA HIS A 277 -9.64 -0.12 -21.02
C HIS A 277 -10.78 -0.08 -22.04
N LEU A 278 -11.03 1.08 -22.66
CA LEU A 278 -12.09 1.29 -23.67
C LEU A 278 -11.94 0.37 -24.90
N ASP A 279 -10.74 -0.13 -25.15
CA ASP A 279 -10.42 -1.12 -26.20
C ASP A 279 -11.20 -2.44 -26.06
N LEU A 280 -11.65 -2.78 -24.85
CA LEU A 280 -12.46 -3.98 -24.59
C LEU A 280 -13.94 -3.86 -25.02
N GLY A 281 -14.35 -2.68 -25.49
CA GLY A 281 -15.69 -2.41 -25.99
C GLY A 281 -16.62 -1.77 -24.96
N LEU A 282 -17.20 -0.63 -25.33
CA LEU A 282 -18.01 0.22 -24.46
C LEU A 282 -19.16 -0.53 -23.77
N LYS A 283 -19.89 -1.38 -24.50
CA LYS A 283 -21.05 -2.12 -23.94
C LYS A 283 -20.66 -3.06 -22.81
N VAL A 284 -19.51 -3.73 -22.92
CA VAL A 284 -19.02 -4.65 -21.89
C VAL A 284 -18.57 -3.88 -20.67
N LEU A 285 -17.84 -2.77 -20.87
CA LEU A 285 -17.34 -1.93 -19.79
C LEU A 285 -18.47 -1.25 -19.02
N VAL A 286 -19.44 -0.64 -19.71
CA VAL A 286 -20.59 0.01 -19.07
C VAL A 286 -21.37 -0.99 -18.23
N ARG A 287 -21.59 -2.21 -18.72
CA ARG A 287 -22.25 -3.27 -17.93
C ARG A 287 -21.46 -3.62 -16.68
N ARG A 288 -20.14 -3.81 -16.78
CA ARG A 288 -19.28 -4.16 -15.64
C ARG A 288 -19.20 -3.02 -14.63
N ALA A 289 -19.03 -1.78 -15.11
CA ALA A 289 -19.05 -0.58 -14.28
C ALA A 289 -20.38 -0.44 -13.55
N ALA A 290 -21.51 -0.62 -14.24
CA ALA A 290 -22.83 -0.58 -13.61
C ALA A 290 -22.97 -1.62 -12.49
N VAL A 291 -22.54 -2.87 -12.72
CA VAL A 291 -22.59 -3.92 -11.69
C VAL A 291 -21.70 -3.57 -10.49
N VAL A 292 -20.47 -3.09 -10.72
CA VAL A 292 -19.55 -2.70 -9.65
C VAL A 292 -20.08 -1.50 -8.86
N SER A 293 -20.53 -0.45 -9.54
CA SER A 293 -21.05 0.76 -8.89
C SER A 293 -22.34 0.49 -8.13
N LEU A 294 -23.29 -0.26 -8.71
CA LEU A 294 -24.52 -0.63 -8.02
C LEU A 294 -24.23 -1.55 -6.83
N GLY A 295 -23.35 -2.54 -7.00
CA GLY A 295 -22.94 -3.42 -5.91
C GLY A 295 -22.29 -2.66 -4.75
N ALA A 296 -21.36 -1.76 -5.04
CA ALA A 296 -20.70 -0.94 -4.03
C ALA A 296 -21.68 0.02 -3.34
N ALA A 297 -22.60 0.64 -4.09
CA ALA A 297 -23.62 1.53 -3.55
C ALA A 297 -24.62 0.80 -2.66
N LEU A 298 -25.05 -0.40 -3.04
CA LEU A 298 -25.94 -1.23 -2.20
C LEU A 298 -25.26 -1.67 -0.91
N LEU A 299 -24.01 -2.12 -0.99
CA LEU A 299 -23.24 -2.55 0.18
C LEU A 299 -22.91 -1.38 1.12
N ALA A 300 -22.52 -0.22 0.56
CA ALA A 300 -22.24 0.96 1.36
C ALA A 300 -23.52 1.54 1.97
N GLY A 301 -24.61 1.64 1.17
CA GLY A 301 -25.90 2.14 1.63
C GLY A 301 -26.51 1.27 2.72
N GLY A 302 -26.46 -0.05 2.58
CA GLY A 302 -26.96 -0.97 3.61
C GLY A 302 -26.13 -1.05 4.89
N LEU A 303 -24.94 -0.43 4.93
CA LEU A 303 -24.11 -0.30 6.13
C LEU A 303 -24.18 1.10 6.77
N ILE A 304 -24.74 2.08 6.06
CA ILE A 304 -24.90 3.47 6.52
C ILE A 304 -26.35 3.73 6.99
N LEU A 305 -27.33 2.99 6.45
CA LEU A 305 -28.73 3.01 6.84
C LEU A 305 -29.02 1.99 7.96
#